data_AF-A0A328S681-F1
#
_entry.id   AF-A0A328S681-F1
#
_cell.length_a   1.000
_cell.length_b   1.000
_cell.length_c   1.000
_cell.angle_alpha   90.00
_cell.angle_beta   90.00
_cell.angle_gamma   90.00
#
_symmetry.space_group_name_H-M   'P 1'
#
loop_
_entity.id
_entity.type
_entity.pdbx_description
1 polymer ?
#
loop_
_entity_poly.entity_id
_entity_poly.type
_entity_poly.pdbx_seq_one_letter_code
_entity_poly.pdbx_strand_id
1 'polypeptide(L)' 'MLEDMKILDTTLRDGEQTPGVLITSEEKLKIATKLDELGVDVIEAG' A
#
# COMPACT_ATOMS: atom_id res chain seq x y z
N MET A 1 -14.86 20.84 -3.21
CA MET A 1 -13.84 19.79 -3.18
C MET A 1 -13.60 19.46 -1.72
N LEU A 2 -13.39 18.20 -1.34
CA LEU A 2 -13.04 17.88 0.06
C LEU A 2 -11.58 18.32 0.24
N GLU A 3 -11.37 19.47 0.86
CA GLU A 3 -10.05 20.10 0.99
C GLU A 3 -9.10 19.36 1.94
N ASP A 4 -9.60 18.37 2.71
CA ASP A 4 -8.83 17.60 3.71
C ASP A 4 -9.03 16.07 3.63
N MET A 5 -9.32 15.50 2.45
CA MET A 5 -9.44 14.04 2.32
C MET A 5 -8.08 13.39 2.05
N LYS A 6 -7.66 12.49 2.94
CA LYS A 6 -6.44 11.67 2.78
C LYS A 6 -6.77 10.22 2.49
N ILE A 7 -5.95 9.59 1.65
CA ILE A 7 -6.02 8.17 1.29
C ILE A 7 -4.94 7.42 2.07
N LEU A 8 -5.39 6.47 2.89
CA LEU A 8 -4.55 5.44 3.48
C LEU A 8 -4.73 4.16 2.66
N ASP A 9 -3.63 3.67 2.07
CA ASP A 9 -3.60 2.38 1.41
C ASP A 9 -3.03 1.31 2.34
N THR A 10 -3.78 0.21 2.54
CA THR A 10 -3.42 -0.90 3.43
C THR A 10 -2.95 -2.15 2.67
N THR A 11 -2.69 -2.05 1.37
CA THR A 11 -2.41 -3.20 0.48
C THR A 11 -1.26 -4.06 0.99
N LEU A 12 -0.16 -3.46 1.47
CA LEU A 12 1.00 -4.22 1.94
C LEU A 12 0.72 -4.92 3.28
N ARG A 13 0.07 -4.22 4.22
CA ARG A 13 -0.22 -4.77 5.55
C ARG A 13 -1.31 -5.84 5.50
N ASP A 14 -2.49 -5.51 4.97
CA ASP A 14 -3.64 -6.42 4.91
C ASP A 14 -3.38 -7.56 3.90
N GLY A 15 -2.67 -7.25 2.82
CA GLY A 15 -2.25 -8.25 1.83
C GLY A 15 -1.44 -9.36 2.47
N GLU A 16 -0.41 -9.03 3.26
CA GLU A 16 0.43 -10.05 3.91
C GLU A 16 -0.26 -10.80 5.05
N GLN A 17 -1.28 -10.21 5.66
CA GLN A 17 -2.09 -10.91 6.67
C GLN A 17 -3.10 -11.87 6.04
N THR A 18 -3.33 -11.78 4.73
CA THR A 18 -4.24 -12.67 4.01
C THR A 18 -3.65 -14.09 3.93
N PRO A 19 -4.36 -15.13 4.39
CA PRO A 19 -3.87 -16.50 4.34
C PRO A 19 -3.48 -16.94 2.93
N GLY A 20 -2.24 -17.45 2.79
CA GLY A 20 -1.71 -17.92 1.51
C GLY A 20 -1.13 -16.82 0.61
N VAL A 21 -1.15 -15.56 1.05
CA VAL A 21 -0.43 -14.47 0.37
C VAL A 21 0.97 -14.35 0.95
N LEU A 22 1.96 -14.29 0.05
CA LEU A 22 3.35 -14.02 0.38
C LEU A 22 3.81 -12.89 -0.54
N ILE A 23 4.20 -11.77 0.05
CA ILE A 23 4.74 -10.62 -0.67
C ILE A 23 6.24 -10.54 -0.35
N THR A 24 7.07 -10.84 -1.33
CA THR A 24 8.53 -10.72 -1.18
C THR A 24 8.95 -9.26 -1.05
N SER A 25 10.12 -9.00 -0.48
CA SER A 25 10.63 -7.62 -0.35
C SER A 25 10.72 -6.86 -1.68
N GLU A 26 11.00 -7.57 -2.78
CA GLU A 26 11.03 -6.97 -4.12
C GLU A 26 9.62 -6.59 -4.60
N GLU A 27 8.62 -7.44 -4.35
CA GLU A 27 7.22 -7.16 -4.67
C GLU A 27 6.68 -6.02 -3.81
N LYS A 28 7.02 -5.97 -2.51
CA LYS A 28 6.66 -4.85 -1.64
C LYS A 28 7.16 -3.53 -2.20
N LEU A 29 8.42 -3.49 -2.65
CA LEU A 29 9.00 -2.28 -3.24
C LEU A 29 8.27 -1.89 -4.54
N LYS A 30 7.97 -2.85 -5.41
CA LYS A 30 7.21 -2.60 -6.65
C LYS A 30 5.81 -2.05 -6.36
N ILE A 31 5.09 -2.63 -5.40
CA ILE A 31 3.75 -2.19 -4.99
C ILE A 31 3.83 -0.79 -4.39
N ALA A 32 4.76 -0.56 -3.45
CA ALA A 32 4.94 0.75 -2.81
C ALA A 32 5.23 1.86 -3.84
N THR A 33 6.13 1.60 -4.80
CA THR A 33 6.40 2.55 -5.89
C THR A 33 5.15 2.84 -6.73
N LYS A 34 4.32 1.83 -6.99
CA LYS A 34 3.07 2.03 -7.75
C LYS A 34 2.03 2.82 -6.97
N LEU A 35 1.93 2.61 -5.66
CA LEU A 35 1.05 3.37 -4.78
C LEU A 35 1.50 4.84 -4.67
N ASP A 36 2.80 5.08 -4.58
CA ASP A 36 3.39 6.43 -4.61
C ASP A 36 3.10 7.15 -5.95
N GLU A 37 3.28 6.46 -7.08
CA GLU A 37 2.92 6.99 -8.42
C GLU A 37 1.43 7.34 -8.55
N LEU A 38 0.55 6.63 -7.84
CA LEU A 38 -0.90 6.91 -7.78
C LEU A 38 -1.24 8.10 -6.86
N GLY A 39 -0.29 8.58 -6.06
CA GLY A 39 -0.45 9.73 -5.18
C GLY A 39 -1.27 9.44 -3.91
N VAL A 40 -1.17 8.22 -3.36
CA VAL A 40 -1.76 7.96 -2.04
C VAL A 40 -1.01 8.72 -0.96
N ASP A 41 -1.72 9.24 0.05
CA ASP A 41 -1.11 10.05 1.10
C ASP A 41 -0.28 9.21 2.09
N VAL A 42 -0.71 7.99 2.37
CA VAL A 42 -0.07 7.07 3.32
C VAL A 42 -0.16 5.64 2.81
N ILE A 43 0.97 4.93 2.87
CA ILE A 43 1.06 3.48 2.62
C ILE A 43 1.33 2.79 3.96
N GLU A 44 0.46 1.89 4.39
CA GLU A 44 0.68 1.07 5.58
C GLU A 44 1.61 -0.10 5.24
N ALA A 45 2.81 -0.11 5.82
CA ALA A 45 3.77 -1.19 5.61
C ALA A 45 3.40 -2.46 6.39
N GLY A 46 3.65 -3.63 5.77
CA GLY A 46 3.53 -4.97 6.34
C GLY A 46 4.89 -5.63 6.47
#